data_AF-A0A8H3CIL4-F1
#
_entry.id   AF-A0A8H3CIL4-F1
#
_cell.length_a   1.000
_cell.length_b   1.000
_cell.length_c   1.000
_cell.angle_alpha   90.00
_cell.angle_beta   90.00
_cell.angle_gamma   90.00
#
_symmetry.space_group_name_H-M   'P 1'
#
loop_
_entity.id
_entity.type
_entity.pdbx_description
1 polymer ?
#
loop_
_entity_poly.entity_id
_entity_poly.type
_entity_poly.pdbx_seq_one_letter_code
_entity_poly.pdbx_strand_id
1 'polypeptide(L)'
;MGNSRDMLRAFLHKTRNRRRYGGPQARRGNEDGSVWKAVDTVLTRLFAEAGETTELLDLIKDSTLLTIQAIEPALVKHRQFQALIALCTKLGDEPRLVSILAKLHDGEYVDASGGVKEPFERIIQTLHRTQDAGLVQQYGIWVLKHDPALGLKIFTSRTIPKLDDAAVLVDMQSVNTLAASRFLEHVVLNKRSSDPNLHHQLVVRYVDEAIAILEKPGVQSLFSEIAQEYVKLPPSPFLLHVAKNNTMPEALDARIRLALFLQGSNLYNPRAVREKLQAPSANEIFAYERAIIDGKLGHHRKALTVLVHEVQDSVSAEAYCALGGVVIPPKVANSVGDRRGMQSLAWLVSVGGRRTVPVTEEKRRELLKILMEVYTLGGEATAIQTAQLLNSQARNFDAVQVR
;
A
#
# COMPACT_ATOMS: atom_id res chain seq x y z
N MET A 1 36.37 -18.59 -45.26
CA MET A 1 36.38 -17.45 -44.29
C MET A 1 36.65 -17.87 -42.83
N GLY A 2 36.56 -19.14 -42.44
CA GLY A 2 36.88 -19.56 -41.05
C GLY A 2 38.36 -19.40 -40.66
N ASN A 3 39.27 -19.79 -41.56
CA ASN A 3 40.70 -19.90 -41.27
C ASN A 3 41.37 -18.57 -40.82
N SER A 4 41.00 -17.43 -41.40
CA SER A 4 41.54 -16.12 -41.01
C SER A 4 41.04 -15.64 -39.64
N ARG A 5 39.81 -16.02 -39.25
CA ARG A 5 39.24 -15.65 -37.95
C ARG A 5 39.80 -16.51 -36.82
N ASP A 6 40.01 -17.79 -37.08
CA ASP A 6 40.62 -18.70 -36.11
C ASP A 6 42.09 -18.35 -35.85
N MET A 7 42.83 -17.95 -36.89
CA MET A 7 44.19 -17.41 -36.74
C MET A 7 44.21 -16.10 -35.95
N LEU A 8 43.26 -15.19 -36.19
CA LEU A 8 43.13 -13.95 -35.43
C LEU A 8 42.80 -14.23 -33.95
N ARG A 9 41.90 -15.17 -33.67
CA ARG A 9 41.56 -15.61 -32.31
C ARG A 9 42.79 -16.14 -31.57
N ALA A 10 43.52 -17.07 -32.19
CA ALA A 10 44.72 -17.66 -31.60
C ALA A 10 45.81 -16.60 -31.35
N PHE A 11 45.99 -15.64 -32.28
CA PHE A 11 46.92 -14.54 -32.13
C PHE A 11 46.55 -13.62 -30.96
N LEU A 12 45.30 -13.16 -30.90
CA LEU A 12 44.83 -12.26 -29.84
C LEU A 12 44.83 -12.95 -28.46
N HIS A 13 44.49 -14.24 -28.40
CA HIS A 13 44.57 -15.03 -27.17
C HIS A 13 46.01 -15.16 -26.65
N LYS A 14 46.97 -15.43 -27.55
CA LYS A 14 48.41 -15.47 -27.23
C LYS A 14 48.92 -14.10 -26.73
N THR A 15 48.49 -13.01 -27.38
CA THR A 15 48.85 -11.64 -26.99
C THR A 15 48.28 -11.28 -25.63
N ARG A 16 47.06 -11.69 -25.31
CA ARG A 16 46.43 -11.52 -23.99
C ARG A 16 47.15 -12.33 -22.89
N ASN A 17 47.55 -13.58 -23.18
CA ASN A 17 48.30 -14.41 -22.21
C ASN A 17 49.70 -13.83 -21.92
N ARG A 18 50.36 -13.23 -22.91
CA ARG A 18 51.61 -12.49 -22.70
C ARG A 18 51.44 -11.32 -21.74
N ARG A 19 50.32 -10.60 -21.80
CA ARG A 19 50.01 -9.53 -20.83
C ARG A 19 49.79 -10.05 -19.41
N ARG A 20 49.10 -11.19 -19.27
CA ARG A 20 48.77 -11.79 -17.96
C ARG A 20 49.97 -12.40 -17.25
N TYR A 21 50.71 -13.25 -17.96
CA TYR A 21 51.76 -14.10 -17.39
C TYR A 21 53.18 -13.68 -17.79
N GLY A 22 53.31 -12.66 -18.64
CA GLY A 22 54.62 -12.11 -19.02
C GLY A 22 55.26 -11.33 -17.87
N GLY A 23 56.59 -11.46 -17.76
CA GLY A 23 57.39 -10.71 -16.79
C GLY A 23 57.38 -9.19 -17.03
N PRO A 24 57.99 -8.39 -16.13
CA PRO A 24 57.96 -6.93 -16.18
C PRO A 24 58.41 -6.31 -17.52
N GLN A 25 59.30 -6.97 -18.27
CA GLN A 25 59.75 -6.54 -19.60
C GLN A 25 58.70 -6.69 -20.71
N ALA A 26 57.76 -7.64 -20.60
CA ALA A 26 56.66 -7.79 -21.56
C ALA A 26 55.56 -6.74 -21.36
N ARG A 27 55.49 -6.13 -20.17
CA ARG A 27 54.57 -5.03 -19.82
C ARG A 27 55.11 -3.64 -20.19
N ARG A 28 56.37 -3.54 -20.62
CA ARG A 28 57.07 -2.28 -20.96
C ARG A 28 56.93 -1.85 -22.42
N GLY A 29 56.15 -2.56 -23.23
CA GLY A 29 55.67 -2.00 -24.49
C GLY A 29 54.71 -0.88 -24.15
N ASN A 30 54.95 0.31 -24.70
CA ASN A 30 54.14 1.52 -24.55
C ASN A 30 52.78 1.36 -25.24
N GLU A 31 52.04 0.30 -24.89
CA GLU A 31 50.77 -0.06 -25.46
C GLU A 31 49.69 0.63 -24.62
N ASP A 32 49.22 1.76 -25.13
CA ASP A 32 48.11 2.53 -24.58
C ASP A 32 46.98 1.59 -24.16
N GLY A 33 46.31 1.90 -23.03
CA GLY A 33 45.13 1.16 -22.58
C GLY A 33 44.05 1.01 -23.67
N SER A 34 44.09 1.86 -24.70
CA SER A 34 43.29 1.79 -25.92
C SER A 34 43.54 0.51 -26.76
N VAL A 35 44.80 0.09 -26.93
CA VAL A 35 45.16 -1.13 -27.69
C VAL A 35 44.64 -2.37 -26.98
N TRP A 36 44.83 -2.45 -25.67
CA TRP A 36 44.34 -3.55 -24.86
C TRP A 36 42.82 -3.61 -24.78
N LYS A 37 42.16 -2.45 -24.76
CA LYS A 37 40.70 -2.35 -24.88
C LYS A 37 40.23 -2.89 -26.22
N ALA A 38 40.90 -2.57 -27.32
CA ALA A 38 40.57 -3.08 -28.64
C ALA A 38 40.78 -4.61 -28.72
N VAL A 39 41.89 -5.13 -28.17
CA VAL A 39 42.17 -6.58 -28.11
C VAL A 39 41.06 -7.31 -27.34
N ASP A 40 40.72 -6.88 -26.13
CA ASP A 40 39.68 -7.51 -25.32
C ASP A 40 38.28 -7.38 -25.96
N THR A 41 37.99 -6.27 -26.63
CA THR A 41 36.71 -6.04 -27.36
C THR A 41 36.60 -6.89 -28.63
N VAL A 42 37.69 -7.10 -29.38
CA VAL A 42 37.65 -7.96 -30.56
C VAL A 42 37.61 -9.42 -30.14
N LEU A 43 38.34 -9.80 -29.09
CA LEU A 43 38.36 -11.16 -28.58
C LEU A 43 36.99 -11.57 -28.00
N THR A 44 36.30 -10.68 -27.26
CA THR A 44 34.90 -10.91 -26.83
C THR A 44 33.96 -11.16 -28.01
N ARG A 45 34.06 -10.37 -29.09
CA ARG A 45 33.22 -10.55 -30.29
C ARG A 45 33.48 -11.89 -30.97
N LEU A 46 34.76 -12.30 -31.08
CA LEU A 46 35.13 -13.57 -31.68
C LEU A 46 34.67 -14.78 -30.86
N PHE A 47 34.71 -14.70 -29.53
CA PHE A 47 34.16 -15.74 -28.64
C PHE A 47 32.64 -15.79 -28.69
N ALA A 48 31.97 -14.64 -28.75
CA ALA A 48 30.52 -14.57 -28.94
C ALA A 48 30.09 -15.21 -30.26
N GLU A 49 30.81 -14.94 -31.35
CA GLU A 49 30.58 -15.58 -32.66
C GLU A 49 30.80 -17.10 -32.64
N ALA A 50 31.81 -17.58 -31.91
CA ALA A 50 32.15 -18.99 -31.81
C ALA A 50 31.22 -19.79 -30.88
N GLY A 51 30.44 -19.11 -30.03
CA GLY A 51 29.58 -19.76 -29.04
C GLY A 51 30.33 -20.27 -27.81
N GLU A 52 31.59 -19.86 -27.61
CA GLU A 52 32.46 -20.28 -26.51
C GLU A 52 32.13 -19.50 -25.21
N THR A 53 31.04 -19.89 -24.56
CA THR A 53 30.48 -19.18 -23.39
C THR A 53 31.42 -19.16 -22.18
N THR A 54 32.17 -20.24 -21.95
CA THR A 54 33.11 -20.37 -20.82
C THR A 54 34.30 -19.41 -20.95
N GLU A 55 34.95 -19.40 -22.12
CA GLU A 55 36.08 -18.51 -22.41
C GLU A 55 35.66 -17.03 -22.39
N LEU A 56 34.45 -16.75 -22.88
CA LEU A 56 33.84 -15.43 -22.83
C LEU A 56 33.59 -14.95 -21.39
N LEU A 57 33.04 -15.82 -20.53
CA LEU A 57 32.80 -15.50 -19.12
C LEU A 57 34.11 -15.27 -18.35
N ASP A 58 35.13 -16.10 -18.58
CA ASP A 58 36.44 -15.91 -17.96
C ASP A 58 37.08 -14.62 -18.45
N LEU A 59 36.99 -14.31 -19.74
CA LEU A 59 37.47 -13.04 -20.26
C LEU A 59 36.78 -11.82 -19.62
N ILE A 60 35.47 -11.89 -19.39
CA ILE A 60 34.71 -10.83 -18.72
C ILE A 60 35.13 -10.68 -17.26
N LYS A 61 35.33 -11.79 -16.52
CA LYS A 61 35.83 -11.74 -15.13
C LYS A 61 37.18 -11.04 -15.06
N ASP A 62 38.02 -11.25 -16.06
CA ASP A 62 39.41 -10.81 -16.06
C ASP A 62 39.62 -9.39 -16.56
N SER A 63 38.85 -8.95 -17.57
CA SER A 63 39.09 -7.66 -18.23
C SER A 63 38.37 -6.51 -17.53
N THR A 64 39.10 -5.44 -17.20
CA THR A 64 38.55 -4.18 -16.66
C THR A 64 38.30 -3.13 -17.73
N LEU A 65 38.65 -3.40 -19.00
CA LEU A 65 38.66 -2.41 -20.09
C LEU A 65 37.43 -2.49 -21.00
N LEU A 66 36.56 -3.48 -20.79
CA LEU A 66 35.38 -3.72 -21.62
C LEU A 66 34.33 -2.63 -21.40
N THR A 67 33.74 -2.15 -22.50
CA THR A 67 32.61 -1.20 -22.47
C THR A 67 31.37 -1.83 -23.12
N ILE A 68 30.21 -1.72 -22.45
CA ILE A 68 28.93 -2.32 -22.87
C ILE A 68 28.60 -1.97 -24.33
N GLN A 69 28.68 -0.69 -24.69
CA GLN A 69 28.32 -0.18 -26.02
C GLN A 69 29.03 -0.91 -27.18
N ALA A 70 30.27 -1.36 -26.97
CA ALA A 70 31.07 -1.98 -28.02
C ALA A 70 30.76 -3.48 -28.20
N ILE A 71 30.23 -4.13 -27.17
CA ILE A 71 30.14 -5.60 -27.07
C ILE A 71 28.68 -6.06 -27.15
N GLU A 72 27.74 -5.25 -26.65
CA GLU A 72 26.30 -5.52 -26.64
C GLU A 72 25.73 -5.95 -28.00
N PRO A 73 26.02 -5.29 -29.14
CA PRO A 73 25.47 -5.70 -30.43
C PRO A 73 25.91 -7.11 -30.86
N ALA A 74 27.15 -7.48 -30.53
CA ALA A 74 27.68 -8.81 -30.86
C ALA A 74 27.06 -9.88 -29.96
N LEU A 75 26.95 -9.62 -28.65
CA LEU A 75 26.34 -10.58 -27.71
C LEU A 75 24.86 -10.80 -28.00
N VAL A 76 24.11 -9.75 -28.34
CA VAL A 76 22.70 -9.85 -28.74
C VAL A 76 22.55 -10.63 -30.04
N LYS A 77 23.38 -10.32 -31.07
CA LYS A 77 23.34 -11.02 -32.36
C LYS A 77 23.60 -12.52 -32.22
N HIS A 78 24.53 -12.90 -31.34
CA HIS A 78 24.92 -14.29 -31.13
C HIS A 78 24.18 -14.98 -29.97
N ARG A 79 23.16 -14.31 -29.39
CA ARG A 79 22.33 -14.84 -28.29
C ARG A 79 23.14 -15.29 -27.08
N GLN A 80 24.17 -14.53 -26.73
CA GLN A 80 25.08 -14.77 -25.59
C GLN A 80 24.67 -13.88 -24.40
N PHE A 81 23.48 -14.11 -23.85
CA PHE A 81 22.89 -13.27 -22.81
C PHE A 81 23.49 -13.55 -21.43
N GLN A 82 23.95 -14.78 -21.14
CA GLN A 82 24.69 -15.09 -19.91
C GLN A 82 25.94 -14.21 -19.75
N ALA A 83 26.71 -14.06 -20.83
CA ALA A 83 27.88 -13.20 -20.86
C ALA A 83 27.52 -11.71 -20.74
N LEU A 84 26.46 -11.28 -21.42
CA LEU A 84 25.99 -9.89 -21.35
C LEU A 84 25.56 -9.52 -19.91
N ILE A 85 24.87 -10.43 -19.23
CA ILE A 85 24.47 -10.27 -17.82
C ILE A 85 25.71 -10.21 -16.92
N ALA A 86 26.69 -11.10 -17.09
CA ALA A 86 27.93 -11.07 -16.32
C ALA A 86 28.69 -9.74 -16.51
N LEU A 87 28.70 -9.22 -17.73
CA LEU A 87 29.30 -7.92 -18.05
C LEU A 87 28.55 -6.77 -17.37
N CYS A 88 27.22 -6.74 -17.44
CA CYS A 88 26.41 -5.70 -16.80
C CYS A 88 26.57 -5.74 -15.27
N THR A 89 26.57 -6.92 -14.66
CA THR A 89 26.84 -7.08 -13.21
C THR A 89 28.22 -6.55 -12.84
N LYS A 90 29.25 -6.80 -13.65
CA LYS A 90 30.60 -6.32 -13.38
C LYS A 90 30.74 -4.80 -13.49
N LEU A 91 30.08 -4.20 -14.48
CA LEU A 91 30.15 -2.76 -14.74
C LEU A 91 29.18 -1.95 -13.88
N GLY A 92 28.27 -2.61 -13.14
CA GLY A 92 27.30 -1.95 -12.28
C GLY A 92 26.17 -1.24 -13.04
N ASP A 93 25.95 -1.57 -14.31
CA ASP A 93 24.83 -1.03 -15.10
C ASP A 93 23.55 -1.80 -14.78
N GLU A 94 22.92 -1.43 -13.65
CA GLU A 94 21.67 -2.04 -13.17
C GLU A 94 20.50 -1.89 -14.15
N PRO A 95 20.28 -0.72 -14.79
CA PRO A 95 19.18 -0.55 -15.75
C PRO A 95 19.25 -1.53 -16.93
N ARG A 96 20.43 -1.67 -17.54
CA ARG A 96 20.59 -2.63 -18.64
C ARG A 96 20.47 -4.07 -18.15
N LEU A 97 21.09 -4.39 -17.02
CA LEU A 97 21.00 -5.72 -16.42
C LEU A 97 19.53 -6.16 -16.25
N VAL A 98 18.70 -5.33 -15.61
CA VAL A 98 17.30 -5.65 -15.34
C VAL A 98 16.49 -5.73 -16.64
N SER A 99 16.75 -4.84 -17.61
CA SER A 99 16.09 -4.89 -18.92
C SER A 99 16.32 -6.19 -19.68
N ILE A 100 17.55 -6.71 -19.66
CA ILE A 100 17.91 -7.95 -20.34
C ILE A 100 17.29 -9.13 -19.63
N LEU A 101 17.33 -9.14 -18.29
CA LEU A 101 16.70 -10.19 -17.48
C LEU A 101 15.18 -10.23 -17.68
N ALA A 102 14.52 -9.09 -17.77
CA ALA A 102 13.08 -9.00 -18.01
C ALA A 102 12.71 -9.59 -19.39
N LYS A 103 13.44 -9.19 -20.45
CA LYS A 103 13.25 -9.74 -21.80
C LYS A 103 13.54 -11.23 -21.91
N LEU A 104 14.49 -11.74 -21.11
CA LEU A 104 14.78 -13.16 -21.03
C LEU A 104 13.66 -13.93 -20.30
N HIS A 105 13.03 -13.32 -19.29
CA HIS A 105 11.88 -13.90 -18.61
C HIS A 105 10.63 -13.91 -19.49
N ASP A 106 10.37 -12.81 -20.20
CA ASP A 106 9.22 -12.67 -21.11
C ASP A 106 9.37 -13.53 -22.38
N GLY A 107 10.51 -14.21 -22.57
CA GLY A 107 10.77 -15.10 -23.71
C GLY A 107 11.15 -14.36 -25.00
N GLU A 108 11.30 -13.03 -24.97
CA GLU A 108 11.81 -12.25 -26.10
C GLU A 108 13.25 -12.61 -26.44
N TYR A 109 14.03 -12.97 -25.42
CA TYR A 109 15.39 -13.47 -25.57
C TYR A 109 15.44 -14.96 -25.21
N VAL A 110 16.18 -15.71 -26.03
CA VAL A 110 16.50 -17.12 -25.77
C VAL A 110 18.01 -17.25 -25.89
N ASP A 111 18.64 -17.61 -24.77
CA ASP A 111 20.09 -17.76 -24.69
C ASP A 111 20.56 -19.04 -25.38
N ALA A 112 21.66 -18.95 -26.14
CA ALA A 112 22.22 -20.08 -26.86
C ALA A 112 22.74 -21.20 -25.92
N SER A 113 23.13 -20.84 -24.70
CA SER A 113 23.79 -21.70 -23.71
C SER A 113 22.86 -22.50 -22.79
N GLY A 114 21.55 -22.56 -23.07
CA GLY A 114 20.60 -23.32 -22.25
C GLY A 114 19.95 -22.52 -21.11
N GLY A 115 19.83 -21.21 -21.27
CA GLY A 115 19.06 -20.34 -20.37
C GLY A 115 19.86 -19.83 -19.17
N VAL A 116 19.54 -18.62 -18.71
CA VAL A 116 20.04 -18.10 -17.43
C VAL A 116 19.17 -18.67 -16.32
N LYS A 117 19.79 -19.15 -15.25
CA LYS A 117 19.05 -19.61 -14.05
C LYS A 117 18.27 -18.44 -13.45
N GLU A 118 16.97 -18.64 -13.29
CA GLU A 118 16.02 -17.79 -12.56
C GLU A 118 16.18 -16.28 -12.83
N PRO A 119 15.90 -15.80 -14.06
CA PRO A 119 16.02 -14.38 -14.39
C PRO A 119 15.13 -13.50 -13.50
N PHE A 120 13.95 -14.00 -13.16
CA PHE A 120 12.97 -13.33 -12.32
C PHE A 120 13.47 -13.07 -10.89
N GLU A 121 14.06 -14.07 -10.24
CA GLU A 121 14.60 -13.93 -8.88
C GLU A 121 15.76 -12.94 -8.85
N ARG A 122 16.61 -12.93 -9.89
CA ARG A 122 17.71 -11.98 -10.00
C ARG A 122 17.24 -10.54 -10.17
N ILE A 123 16.13 -10.31 -10.88
CA ILE A 123 15.50 -8.97 -10.95
C ILE A 123 15.07 -8.55 -9.55
N ILE A 124 14.35 -9.41 -8.83
CA ILE A 124 13.87 -9.12 -7.48
C ILE A 124 15.04 -8.80 -6.53
N GLN A 125 16.11 -9.59 -6.55
CA GLN A 125 17.31 -9.33 -5.73
C GLN A 125 17.95 -7.98 -6.06
N THR A 126 17.98 -7.61 -7.35
CA THR A 126 18.53 -6.32 -7.80
C THR A 126 17.64 -5.16 -7.32
N LEU A 127 16.32 -5.29 -7.48
CA LEU A 127 15.35 -4.27 -7.05
C LEU A 127 15.33 -4.04 -5.53
N HIS A 128 15.62 -5.06 -4.72
CA HIS A 128 15.72 -4.88 -3.27
C HIS A 128 16.95 -4.07 -2.82
N ARG A 129 18.00 -4.03 -3.65
CA ARG A 129 19.28 -3.38 -3.32
C ARG A 129 19.45 -2.03 -4.00
N THR A 130 18.86 -1.84 -5.18
CA THR A 130 19.01 -0.61 -5.95
C THR A 130 18.46 0.61 -5.21
N GLN A 131 19.05 1.77 -5.48
CA GLN A 131 18.57 3.07 -4.99
C GLN A 131 18.02 3.95 -6.13
N ASP A 132 17.95 3.41 -7.34
CA ASP A 132 17.35 4.09 -8.48
C ASP A 132 15.82 3.99 -8.41
N ALA A 133 15.19 5.12 -8.09
CA ALA A 133 13.74 5.23 -8.00
C ALA A 133 13.02 4.89 -9.32
N GLY A 134 13.57 5.33 -10.46
CA GLY A 134 12.97 5.07 -11.76
C GLY A 134 13.00 3.59 -12.11
N LEU A 135 14.11 2.93 -11.79
CA LEU A 135 14.26 1.48 -11.99
C LEU A 135 13.29 0.68 -11.13
N VAL A 136 13.14 1.03 -9.85
CA VAL A 136 12.20 0.37 -8.93
C VAL A 136 10.77 0.57 -9.37
N GLN A 137 10.39 1.77 -9.79
CA GLN A 137 9.03 2.02 -10.28
C GLN A 137 8.75 1.19 -11.54
N GLN A 138 9.58 1.31 -12.58
CA GLN A 138 9.35 0.61 -13.84
C GLN A 138 9.30 -0.91 -13.68
N TYR A 139 10.33 -1.49 -13.06
CA TYR A 139 10.43 -2.94 -12.95
C TYR A 139 9.68 -3.51 -11.75
N GLY A 140 9.35 -2.71 -10.74
CA GLY A 140 8.39 -3.09 -9.70
C GLY A 140 6.99 -3.30 -10.30
N ILE A 141 6.56 -2.43 -11.23
CA ILE A 141 5.30 -2.61 -11.97
C ILE A 141 5.37 -3.83 -12.90
N TRP A 142 6.51 -4.07 -13.55
CA TRP A 142 6.72 -5.29 -14.33
C TRP A 142 6.62 -6.55 -13.45
N VAL A 143 7.24 -6.56 -12.26
CA VAL A 143 7.09 -7.68 -11.31
C VAL A 143 5.64 -7.83 -10.88
N LEU A 144 4.93 -6.73 -10.62
CA LEU A 144 3.50 -6.75 -10.26
C LEU A 144 2.62 -7.40 -11.34
N LYS A 145 2.96 -7.21 -12.62
CA LYS A 145 2.25 -7.80 -13.75
C LYS A 145 2.35 -9.33 -13.77
N HIS A 146 3.52 -9.86 -13.39
CA HIS A 146 3.80 -11.30 -13.37
C HIS A 146 3.40 -11.96 -12.05
N ASP A 147 3.76 -11.34 -10.93
CA ASP A 147 3.40 -11.76 -9.58
C ASP A 147 2.94 -10.54 -8.75
N PRO A 148 1.62 -10.35 -8.58
CA PRO A 148 1.07 -9.24 -7.82
C PRO A 148 1.50 -9.22 -6.35
N ALA A 149 1.70 -10.38 -5.74
CA ALA A 149 2.05 -10.47 -4.32
C ALA A 149 3.49 -10.04 -4.08
N LEU A 150 4.41 -10.47 -4.95
CA LEU A 150 5.81 -10.06 -4.90
C LEU A 150 5.97 -8.58 -5.29
N GLY A 151 5.28 -8.12 -6.33
CA GLY A 151 5.29 -6.71 -6.71
C GLY A 151 4.86 -5.81 -5.56
N LEU A 152 3.74 -6.13 -4.89
CA LEU A 152 3.28 -5.39 -3.73
C LEU A 152 4.29 -5.42 -2.57
N LYS A 153 4.95 -6.57 -2.35
CA LYS A 153 6.00 -6.70 -1.32
C LYS A 153 7.19 -5.77 -1.59
N ILE A 154 7.57 -5.57 -2.85
CA ILE A 154 8.64 -4.64 -3.23
C ILE A 154 8.24 -3.20 -2.84
N PHE A 155 7.05 -2.75 -3.24
CA PHE A 155 6.60 -1.37 -2.99
C PHE A 155 6.27 -1.07 -1.52
N THR A 156 5.99 -2.10 -0.73
CA THR A 156 5.78 -1.99 0.72
C THR A 156 7.05 -2.22 1.55
N SER A 157 8.18 -2.55 0.90
CA SER A 157 9.48 -2.71 1.56
C SER A 157 10.02 -1.37 2.06
N ARG A 158 10.79 -1.41 3.15
CA ARG A 158 11.52 -0.25 3.69
C ARG A 158 12.88 -0.03 3.03
N THR A 159 13.33 -0.98 2.21
CA THR A 159 14.66 -0.94 1.59
C THR A 159 14.71 -0.14 0.30
N ILE A 160 13.56 0.09 -0.34
CA ILE A 160 13.46 0.81 -1.61
C ILE A 160 13.59 2.33 -1.40
N PRO A 161 14.09 3.07 -2.40
CA PRO A 161 14.13 4.53 -2.37
C PRO A 161 12.72 5.12 -2.21
N LYS A 162 12.65 6.38 -1.76
CA LYS A 162 11.38 7.10 -1.66
C LYS A 162 10.84 7.38 -3.06
N LEU A 163 9.67 6.81 -3.35
CA LEU A 163 8.94 7.01 -4.59
C LEU A 163 7.83 8.04 -4.42
N ASP A 164 7.34 8.57 -5.54
CA ASP A 164 6.07 9.25 -5.59
C ASP A 164 4.95 8.21 -5.50
N ASP A 165 4.38 8.05 -4.31
CA ASP A 165 3.33 7.06 -4.05
C ASP A 165 2.09 7.28 -4.95
N ALA A 166 1.80 8.53 -5.36
CA ALA A 166 0.66 8.82 -6.23
C ALA A 166 0.93 8.36 -7.67
N ALA A 167 2.13 8.62 -8.21
CA ALA A 167 2.52 8.14 -9.53
C ALA A 167 2.55 6.60 -9.59
N VAL A 168 3.15 5.96 -8.57
CA VAL A 168 3.18 4.50 -8.46
C VAL A 168 1.76 3.91 -8.39
N LEU A 169 0.84 4.55 -7.66
CA LEU A 169 -0.55 4.13 -7.60
C LEU A 169 -1.24 4.14 -8.97
N VAL A 170 -1.04 5.19 -9.76
CA VAL A 170 -1.60 5.29 -11.12
C VAL A 170 -1.05 4.16 -12.01
N ASP A 171 0.26 3.93 -11.97
CA ASP A 171 0.89 2.85 -12.74
C ASP A 171 0.37 1.48 -12.31
N MET A 172 0.25 1.23 -11.00
CA MET A 172 -0.30 -0.02 -10.47
C MET A 172 -1.75 -0.24 -10.88
N GLN A 173 -2.58 0.81 -10.88
CA GLN A 173 -3.99 0.72 -11.27
C GLN A 173 -4.16 0.24 -12.71
N SER A 174 -3.24 0.62 -13.61
CA SER A 174 -3.26 0.20 -15.01
C SER A 174 -3.01 -1.30 -15.20
N VAL A 175 -2.33 -1.94 -14.25
CA VAL A 175 -1.93 -3.35 -14.33
C VAL A 175 -2.77 -4.25 -13.44
N ASN A 176 -3.00 -3.85 -12.19
CA ASN A 176 -3.71 -4.64 -11.18
C ASN A 176 -4.41 -3.75 -10.16
N THR A 177 -5.73 -3.61 -10.32
CA THR A 177 -6.59 -2.79 -9.45
C THR A 177 -6.59 -3.26 -7.99
N LEU A 178 -6.58 -4.56 -7.74
CA LEU A 178 -6.58 -5.11 -6.39
C LEU A 178 -5.27 -4.75 -5.66
N ALA A 179 -4.13 -4.96 -6.31
CA ALA A 179 -2.82 -4.66 -5.74
C ALA A 179 -2.63 -3.15 -5.52
N ALA A 180 -3.05 -2.32 -6.47
CA ALA A 180 -3.08 -0.87 -6.31
C ALA A 180 -3.90 -0.45 -5.08
N SER A 181 -5.04 -1.11 -4.86
CA SER A 181 -5.88 -0.79 -3.71
C SER A 181 -5.23 -1.17 -2.38
N ARG A 182 -4.52 -2.31 -2.31
CA ARG A 182 -3.74 -2.71 -1.13
C ARG A 182 -2.55 -1.78 -0.90
N PHE A 183 -1.93 -1.30 -1.98
CA PHE A 183 -0.87 -0.30 -1.88
C PHE A 183 -1.40 1.04 -1.36
N LEU A 184 -2.56 1.50 -1.84
CA LEU A 184 -3.21 2.73 -1.34
C LEU A 184 -3.46 2.66 0.17
N GLU A 185 -3.99 1.53 0.62
CA GLU A 185 -4.22 1.26 2.04
C GLU A 185 -2.92 1.28 2.85
N HIS A 186 -1.85 0.66 2.33
CA HIS A 186 -0.53 0.73 2.95
C HIS A 186 0.05 2.15 2.99
N VAL A 187 -0.08 2.94 1.91
CA VAL A 187 0.40 4.32 1.86
C VAL A 187 -0.31 5.20 2.89
N VAL A 188 -1.63 5.08 2.98
CA VAL A 188 -2.43 5.88 3.93
C VAL A 188 -2.20 5.43 5.38
N LEU A 189 -2.26 4.12 5.66
CA LEU A 189 -2.27 3.60 7.02
C LEU A 189 -0.87 3.32 7.58
N ASN A 190 0.03 2.77 6.78
CA ASN A 190 1.36 2.34 7.22
C ASN A 190 2.42 3.42 6.97
N LYS A 191 2.45 4.05 5.79
CA LYS A 191 3.34 5.19 5.51
C LYS A 191 2.83 6.49 6.13
N ARG A 192 1.57 6.53 6.61
CA ARG A 192 0.94 7.68 7.27
C ARG A 192 0.97 8.92 6.39
N SER A 193 0.63 8.75 5.12
CA SER A 193 0.50 9.88 4.19
C SER A 193 -0.45 10.94 4.77
N SER A 194 -0.20 12.19 4.41
CA SER A 194 -1.08 13.31 4.75
C SER A 194 -1.78 13.90 3.53
N ASP A 195 -1.70 13.21 2.40
CA ASP A 195 -2.34 13.61 1.14
C ASP A 195 -3.86 13.42 1.21
N PRO A 196 -4.66 14.50 1.13
CA PRO A 196 -6.12 14.41 1.14
C PRO A 196 -6.70 13.58 -0.01
N ASN A 197 -6.06 13.59 -1.18
CA ASN A 197 -6.56 12.85 -2.33
C ASN A 197 -6.47 11.34 -2.08
N LEU A 198 -5.37 10.85 -1.49
CA LEU A 198 -5.21 9.44 -1.15
C LEU A 198 -6.20 9.00 -0.07
N HIS A 199 -6.41 9.83 0.96
CA HIS A 199 -7.42 9.55 1.99
C HIS A 199 -8.84 9.54 1.41
N HIS A 200 -9.14 10.45 0.47
CA HIS A 200 -10.44 10.50 -0.19
C HIS A 200 -10.67 9.28 -1.10
N GLN A 201 -9.67 8.89 -1.90
CA GLN A 201 -9.74 7.66 -2.71
C GLN A 201 -9.96 6.42 -1.84
N LEU A 202 -9.28 6.33 -0.68
CA LEU A 202 -9.41 5.18 0.20
C LEU A 202 -10.79 5.10 0.86
N VAL A 203 -11.36 6.22 1.33
CA VAL A 203 -12.72 6.19 1.89
C VAL A 203 -13.76 5.84 0.85
N VAL A 204 -13.64 6.38 -0.37
CA VAL A 204 -14.58 6.07 -1.46
C VAL A 204 -14.55 4.58 -1.76
N ARG A 205 -13.36 3.98 -1.82
CA ARG A 205 -13.20 2.53 -1.96
C ARG A 205 -13.86 1.75 -0.82
N TYR A 206 -13.64 2.12 0.45
CA TYR A 206 -14.26 1.41 1.58
C TYR A 206 -15.78 1.53 1.58
N VAL A 207 -16.32 2.67 1.14
CA VAL A 207 -17.76 2.86 0.97
C VAL A 207 -18.28 1.96 -0.14
N ASP A 208 -17.62 1.96 -1.31
CA ASP A 208 -18.03 1.14 -2.45
C ASP A 208 -17.94 -0.36 -2.12
N GLU A 209 -16.89 -0.79 -1.39
CA GLU A 209 -16.75 -2.16 -0.87
C GLU A 209 -17.89 -2.51 0.10
N ALA A 210 -18.22 -1.63 1.04
CA ALA A 210 -19.30 -1.85 2.01
C ALA A 210 -20.68 -1.93 1.34
N ILE A 211 -20.94 -1.09 0.32
CA ILE A 211 -22.17 -1.11 -0.48
C ILE A 211 -22.25 -2.41 -1.29
N ALA A 212 -21.18 -2.79 -2.00
CA ALA A 212 -21.15 -4.03 -2.79
C ALA A 212 -21.35 -5.28 -1.90
N ILE A 213 -20.80 -5.27 -0.69
CA ILE A 213 -21.01 -6.33 0.30
C ILE A 213 -22.46 -6.37 0.77
N LEU A 214 -23.12 -5.22 0.92
CA LEU A 214 -24.52 -5.14 1.34
C LEU A 214 -25.49 -5.76 0.31
N GLU A 215 -25.09 -5.78 -0.97
CA GLU A 215 -25.84 -6.42 -2.05
C GLU A 215 -25.73 -7.96 -2.02
N LYS A 216 -24.77 -8.53 -1.28
CA LYS A 216 -24.64 -10.00 -1.12
C LYS A 216 -25.83 -10.55 -0.32
N PRO A 217 -26.33 -11.76 -0.66
CA PRO A 217 -27.48 -12.34 0.01
C PRO A 217 -27.22 -12.58 1.51
N GLY A 218 -28.20 -12.24 2.35
CA GLY A 218 -28.14 -12.43 3.81
C GLY A 218 -27.38 -11.35 4.59
N VAL A 219 -26.64 -10.45 3.94
CA VAL A 219 -25.87 -9.41 4.66
C VAL A 219 -26.77 -8.36 5.29
N GLN A 220 -27.83 -7.93 4.57
CA GLN A 220 -28.81 -6.98 5.12
C GLN A 220 -29.56 -7.56 6.32
N SER A 221 -29.99 -8.83 6.24
CA SER A 221 -30.65 -9.50 7.37
C SER A 221 -29.71 -9.66 8.56
N LEU A 222 -28.44 -10.04 8.33
CA LEU A 222 -27.43 -10.10 9.37
C LEU A 222 -27.28 -8.76 10.11
N PHE A 223 -27.13 -7.65 9.38
CA PHE A 223 -26.96 -6.35 10.04
C PHE A 223 -28.22 -5.89 10.78
N SER A 224 -29.41 -6.20 10.25
CA SER A 224 -30.68 -5.95 10.95
C SER A 224 -30.81 -6.79 12.23
N GLU A 225 -30.45 -8.07 12.18
CA GLU A 225 -30.44 -8.97 13.33
C GLU A 225 -29.47 -8.49 14.41
N ILE A 226 -28.24 -8.09 14.04
CA ILE A 226 -27.26 -7.51 14.96
C ILE A 226 -27.82 -6.24 15.63
N ALA A 227 -28.48 -5.37 14.88
CA ALA A 227 -29.08 -4.16 15.45
C ALA A 227 -30.22 -4.50 16.43
N GLN A 228 -31.07 -5.48 16.11
CA GLN A 228 -32.16 -5.92 16.98
C GLN A 228 -31.68 -6.64 18.24
N GLU A 229 -30.61 -7.43 18.14
CA GLU A 229 -29.97 -8.07 19.29
C GLU A 229 -29.36 -7.03 20.21
N TYR A 230 -28.65 -6.05 19.64
CA TYR A 230 -27.96 -5.00 20.38
C TYR A 230 -28.89 -4.20 21.31
N VAL A 231 -30.11 -3.87 20.87
CA VAL A 231 -31.11 -3.13 21.68
C VAL A 231 -31.47 -3.84 22.98
N LYS A 232 -31.36 -5.17 23.03
CA LYS A 232 -31.72 -5.99 24.21
C LYS A 232 -30.58 -6.15 25.20
N LEU A 233 -29.36 -5.75 24.83
CA LEU A 233 -28.15 -5.97 25.60
C LEU A 233 -27.87 -4.83 26.58
N PRO A 234 -27.08 -5.07 27.64
CA PRO A 234 -26.62 -4.01 28.52
C PRO A 234 -25.77 -2.98 27.76
N PRO A 235 -25.69 -1.73 28.27
CA PRO A 235 -25.04 -0.63 27.58
C PRO A 235 -23.56 -0.94 27.29
N SER A 236 -23.22 -1.00 26.01
CA SER A 236 -21.85 -1.13 25.51
C SER A 236 -21.76 -0.50 24.11
N PRO A 237 -20.60 0.00 23.65
CA PRO A 237 -20.53 0.65 22.34
C PRO A 237 -20.93 -0.30 21.19
N PHE A 238 -21.80 0.15 20.29
CA PHE A 238 -22.35 -0.64 19.19
C PHE A 238 -21.25 -1.31 18.34
N LEU A 239 -20.23 -0.56 17.94
CA LEU A 239 -19.14 -1.09 17.11
C LEU A 239 -18.39 -2.25 17.78
N LEU A 240 -18.29 -2.25 19.12
CA LEU A 240 -17.67 -3.34 19.86
C LEU A 240 -18.56 -4.60 19.86
N HIS A 241 -19.88 -4.45 19.88
CA HIS A 241 -20.81 -5.56 19.71
C HIS A 241 -20.70 -6.16 18.29
N VAL A 242 -20.69 -5.32 17.25
CA VAL A 242 -20.45 -5.77 15.86
C VAL A 242 -19.14 -6.55 15.75
N ALA A 243 -18.06 -6.08 16.39
CA ALA A 243 -16.76 -6.74 16.37
C ALA A 243 -16.71 -8.09 17.14
N LYS A 244 -17.64 -8.34 18.06
CA LYS A 244 -17.75 -9.63 18.78
C LYS A 244 -18.45 -10.70 17.94
N ASN A 245 -19.24 -10.30 16.94
CA ASN A 245 -19.93 -11.23 16.06
C ASN A 245 -18.95 -11.86 15.05
N ASN A 246 -19.16 -13.11 14.67
CA ASN A 246 -18.33 -13.85 13.71
C ASN A 246 -19.11 -14.36 12.49
N THR A 247 -20.40 -14.06 12.39
CA THR A 247 -21.23 -14.40 11.23
C THR A 247 -20.83 -13.53 10.05
N MET A 248 -20.47 -14.15 8.92
CA MET A 248 -19.98 -13.46 7.70
C MET A 248 -18.86 -12.45 8.00
N PRO A 249 -17.65 -12.92 8.38
CA PRO A 249 -16.56 -12.06 8.84
C PRO A 249 -16.16 -10.99 7.81
N GLU A 250 -16.21 -11.30 6.51
CA GLU A 250 -15.92 -10.34 5.43
C GLU A 250 -16.83 -9.10 5.50
N ALA A 251 -18.13 -9.29 5.75
CA ALA A 251 -19.09 -8.19 5.79
C ALA A 251 -18.93 -7.32 7.03
N LEU A 252 -18.75 -7.97 8.18
CA LEU A 252 -18.45 -7.31 9.44
C LEU A 252 -17.13 -6.52 9.35
N ASP A 253 -16.09 -7.11 8.75
CA ASP A 253 -14.79 -6.46 8.61
C ASP A 253 -14.86 -5.23 7.70
N ALA A 254 -15.58 -5.30 6.58
CA ALA A 254 -15.76 -4.14 5.71
C ALA A 254 -16.48 -2.99 6.42
N ARG A 255 -17.54 -3.30 7.18
CA ARG A 255 -18.28 -2.30 7.97
C ARG A 255 -17.41 -1.66 9.06
N ILE A 256 -16.69 -2.48 9.83
CA ILE A 256 -15.80 -1.99 10.89
C ILE A 256 -14.67 -1.14 10.30
N ARG A 257 -14.08 -1.59 9.19
CA ARG A 257 -13.02 -0.87 8.46
C ARG A 257 -13.49 0.51 8.03
N LEU A 258 -14.68 0.58 7.44
CA LEU A 258 -15.33 1.84 7.06
C LEU A 258 -15.52 2.75 8.29
N ALA A 259 -16.15 2.25 9.36
CA ALA A 259 -16.41 3.04 10.56
C ALA A 259 -15.13 3.61 11.21
N LEU A 260 -14.09 2.78 11.37
CA LEU A 260 -12.81 3.20 11.91
C LEU A 260 -12.13 4.25 11.03
N PHE A 261 -12.14 4.07 9.70
CA PHE A 261 -11.54 5.03 8.78
C PHE A 261 -12.29 6.37 8.78
N LEU A 262 -13.63 6.31 8.73
CA LEU A 262 -14.50 7.49 8.77
C LEU A 262 -14.22 8.32 10.02
N GLN A 263 -14.08 7.69 11.18
CA GLN A 263 -13.75 8.41 12.41
C GLN A 263 -12.32 8.94 12.40
N GLY A 264 -11.34 8.13 12.03
CA GLY A 264 -9.92 8.45 12.21
C GLY A 264 -9.34 9.45 11.21
N SER A 265 -9.77 9.41 9.96
CA SER A 265 -9.23 10.29 8.91
C SER A 265 -9.97 11.62 8.86
N ASN A 266 -9.28 12.76 8.93
CA ASN A 266 -9.85 14.10 8.70
C ASN A 266 -9.50 14.67 7.32
N LEU A 267 -8.93 13.85 6.44
CA LEU A 267 -8.34 14.28 5.16
C LEU A 267 -9.20 13.86 3.96
N TYR A 268 -10.47 13.49 4.16
CA TYR A 268 -11.41 13.20 3.09
C TYR A 268 -12.57 14.20 3.09
N ASN A 269 -13.26 14.36 1.97
CA ASN A 269 -14.48 15.18 1.88
C ASN A 269 -15.69 14.43 2.46
N PRO A 270 -16.23 14.84 3.64
CA PRO A 270 -17.34 14.11 4.26
C PRO A 270 -18.67 14.31 3.54
N ARG A 271 -18.85 15.40 2.78
CA ARG A 271 -20.09 15.64 2.01
C ARG A 271 -20.24 14.65 0.86
N ALA A 272 -19.17 14.42 0.11
CA ALA A 272 -19.18 13.43 -0.98
C ALA A 272 -19.44 12.00 -0.47
N VAL A 273 -18.87 11.65 0.69
CA VAL A 273 -19.14 10.34 1.33
C VAL A 273 -20.59 10.26 1.82
N ARG A 274 -21.13 11.36 2.36
CA ARG A 274 -22.53 11.44 2.79
C ARG A 274 -23.49 11.15 1.66
N GLU A 275 -23.29 11.76 0.50
CA GLU A 275 -24.13 11.58 -0.69
C GLU A 275 -24.12 10.11 -1.16
N LYS A 276 -22.96 9.46 -1.17
CA LYS A 276 -22.86 8.02 -1.51
C LYS A 276 -23.66 7.11 -0.57
N LEU A 277 -23.70 7.44 0.73
CA LEU A 277 -24.42 6.65 1.74
C LEU A 277 -25.93 6.95 1.81
N GLN A 278 -26.46 7.89 1.00
CA GLN A 278 -27.89 8.21 0.98
C GLN A 278 -28.74 7.20 0.19
N ALA A 279 -28.12 6.25 -0.53
CA ALA A 279 -28.84 5.18 -1.20
C ALA A 279 -29.77 4.46 -0.19
N PRO A 280 -31.06 4.22 -0.49
CA PRO A 280 -32.05 3.81 0.51
C PRO A 280 -31.65 2.62 1.39
N SER A 281 -31.11 1.55 0.80
CA SER A 281 -30.63 0.37 1.53
C SER A 281 -29.42 0.63 2.42
N ALA A 282 -28.47 1.43 1.94
CA ALA A 282 -27.28 1.84 2.69
C ALA A 282 -27.64 2.81 3.82
N ASN A 283 -28.62 3.68 3.60
CA ASN A 283 -29.00 4.76 4.48
C ASN A 283 -29.58 4.27 5.82
N GLU A 284 -30.33 3.16 5.80
CA GLU A 284 -30.86 2.53 7.02
C GLU A 284 -29.78 1.69 7.73
N ILE A 285 -29.05 0.86 6.97
CA ILE A 285 -28.09 -0.09 7.56
C ILE A 285 -26.87 0.62 8.16
N PHE A 286 -26.36 1.67 7.51
CA PHE A 286 -25.16 2.40 7.93
C PHE A 286 -25.44 3.61 8.82
N ALA A 287 -26.49 3.55 9.66
CA ALA A 287 -26.85 4.61 10.60
C ALA A 287 -25.67 5.06 11.48
N TYR A 288 -24.87 4.12 12.01
CA TYR A 288 -23.70 4.43 12.85
C TYR A 288 -22.63 5.23 12.09
N GLU A 289 -22.29 4.82 10.87
CA GLU A 289 -21.34 5.48 9.98
C GLU A 289 -21.84 6.86 9.55
N ARG A 290 -23.16 6.98 9.32
CA ARG A 290 -23.87 8.23 9.06
C ARG A 290 -23.73 9.22 10.22
N ALA A 291 -23.87 8.78 11.47
CA ALA A 291 -23.67 9.63 12.63
C ALA A 291 -22.24 10.19 12.71
N ILE A 292 -21.22 9.37 12.38
CA ILE A 292 -19.82 9.81 12.31
C ILE A 292 -19.68 10.96 11.31
N ILE A 293 -20.24 10.79 10.10
CA ILE A 293 -20.14 11.78 9.03
C ILE A 293 -20.91 13.06 9.38
N ASP A 294 -22.14 12.95 9.88
CA ASP A 294 -22.92 14.12 10.32
C ASP A 294 -22.18 14.89 11.42
N GLY A 295 -21.48 14.18 12.32
CA GLY A 295 -20.62 14.83 13.31
C GLY A 295 -19.44 15.58 12.71
N LYS A 296 -18.78 15.03 11.69
CA LYS A 296 -17.70 15.71 10.96
C LYS A 296 -18.18 16.92 10.15
N LEU A 297 -19.43 16.90 9.71
CA LEU A 297 -20.08 18.04 9.05
C LEU A 297 -20.55 19.12 10.03
N GLY A 298 -20.45 18.90 11.34
CA GLY A 298 -20.96 19.80 12.37
C GLY A 298 -22.47 19.71 12.60
N HIS A 299 -23.15 18.74 11.98
CA HIS A 299 -24.58 18.48 12.17
C HIS A 299 -24.82 17.69 13.46
N HIS A 300 -24.42 18.26 14.60
CA HIS A 300 -24.40 17.59 15.91
C HIS A 300 -25.77 17.04 16.33
N ARG A 301 -26.84 17.81 16.15
CA ARG A 301 -28.21 17.33 16.44
C ARG A 301 -28.58 16.09 15.63
N LYS A 302 -28.32 16.10 14.32
CA LYS A 302 -28.61 14.94 13.44
C LYS A 302 -27.80 13.72 13.86
N ALA A 303 -26.51 13.89 14.14
CA ALA A 303 -25.65 12.80 14.60
C ALA A 303 -26.17 12.17 15.90
N LEU A 304 -26.55 12.99 16.89
CA LEU A 304 -27.10 12.53 18.16
C LEU A 304 -28.48 11.87 18.00
N THR A 305 -29.36 12.43 17.15
CA THR A 305 -30.65 11.81 16.80
C THR A 305 -30.46 10.41 16.24
N VAL A 306 -29.53 10.23 15.30
CA VAL A 306 -29.21 8.92 14.73
C VAL A 306 -28.69 7.95 15.79
N LEU A 307 -27.73 8.37 16.62
CA LEU A 307 -27.18 7.51 17.67
C LEU A 307 -28.23 7.08 18.70
N VAL A 308 -29.12 8.00 19.09
CA VAL A 308 -30.11 7.76 20.14
C VAL A 308 -31.33 6.99 19.64
N HIS A 309 -31.91 7.39 18.50
CA HIS A 309 -33.20 6.85 18.07
C HIS A 309 -33.07 5.70 17.07
N GLU A 310 -32.05 5.71 16.22
CA GLU A 310 -31.90 4.69 15.18
C GLU A 310 -30.95 3.57 15.62
N VAL A 311 -29.74 3.92 16.08
CA VAL A 311 -28.78 2.93 16.58
C VAL A 311 -29.10 2.50 18.02
N GLN A 312 -29.72 3.38 18.80
CA GLN A 312 -30.01 3.20 20.23
C GLN A 312 -28.73 2.95 21.05
N ASP A 313 -27.63 3.61 20.68
CA ASP A 313 -26.34 3.54 21.37
C ASP A 313 -26.13 4.79 22.24
N SER A 314 -26.64 4.73 23.47
CA SER A 314 -26.44 5.78 24.47
C SER A 314 -24.97 5.96 24.86
N VAL A 315 -24.19 4.88 24.88
CA VAL A 315 -22.76 4.93 25.26
C VAL A 315 -21.96 5.74 24.24
N SER A 316 -22.17 5.51 22.94
CA SER A 316 -21.53 6.28 21.89
C SER A 316 -22.08 7.73 21.83
N ALA A 317 -23.36 7.96 22.13
CA ALA A 317 -23.94 9.31 22.18
C ALA A 317 -23.34 10.16 23.33
N GLU A 318 -23.18 9.58 24.52
CA GLU A 318 -22.51 10.24 25.64
C GLU A 318 -21.02 10.46 25.35
N ALA A 319 -20.35 9.46 24.77
CA ALA A 319 -18.95 9.60 24.36
C ALA A 319 -18.77 10.70 23.31
N TYR A 320 -19.70 10.83 22.37
CA TYR A 320 -19.72 11.89 21.38
C TYR A 320 -19.76 13.28 22.03
N CYS A 321 -20.60 13.47 23.04
CA CYS A 321 -20.68 14.73 23.79
C CYS A 321 -19.39 14.98 24.59
N ALA A 322 -18.89 13.95 25.27
CA ALA A 322 -17.69 14.04 26.10
C ALA A 322 -16.41 14.33 25.30
N LEU A 323 -16.34 13.84 24.07
CA LEU A 323 -15.19 13.97 23.16
C LEU A 323 -15.43 14.97 22.01
N GLY A 324 -16.49 15.78 22.10
CA GLY A 324 -16.68 16.95 21.23
C GLY A 324 -16.96 16.63 19.77
N GLY A 325 -17.60 15.49 19.50
CA GLY A 325 -17.98 15.04 18.16
C GLY A 325 -17.38 13.70 17.72
N VAL A 326 -16.72 12.97 18.61
CA VAL A 326 -16.10 11.67 18.32
C VAL A 326 -17.03 10.52 18.74
N VAL A 327 -17.56 9.78 17.76
CA VAL A 327 -18.47 8.64 18.00
C VAL A 327 -17.70 7.40 18.46
N ILE A 328 -16.50 7.15 17.91
CA ILE A 328 -15.65 6.00 18.28
C ILE A 328 -14.45 6.50 19.10
N PRO A 329 -14.47 6.38 20.43
CA PRO A 329 -13.32 6.73 21.27
C PRO A 329 -12.09 5.88 20.96
N PRO A 330 -10.87 6.38 21.19
CA PRO A 330 -9.63 5.62 20.99
C PRO A 330 -9.60 4.26 21.72
N LYS A 331 -10.17 4.17 22.92
CA LYS A 331 -10.27 2.91 23.69
C LYS A 331 -11.11 1.85 22.97
N VAL A 332 -12.23 2.26 22.37
CA VAL A 332 -13.12 1.38 21.60
C VAL A 332 -12.43 0.97 20.30
N ALA A 333 -11.82 1.93 19.60
CA ALA A 333 -11.09 1.66 18.37
C ALA A 333 -9.97 0.63 18.57
N ASN A 334 -9.16 0.77 19.64
CA ASN A 334 -8.11 -0.20 19.97
C ASN A 334 -8.69 -1.58 20.31
N SER A 335 -9.76 -1.63 21.12
CA SER A 335 -10.42 -2.90 21.48
C SER A 335 -10.99 -3.64 20.26
N VAL A 336 -11.52 -2.90 19.29
CA VAL A 336 -12.02 -3.44 18.01
C VAL A 336 -10.84 -3.85 17.11
N GLY A 337 -9.81 -3.02 17.04
CA GLY A 337 -8.59 -3.27 16.28
C GLY A 337 -7.86 -4.54 16.72
N ASP A 338 -7.74 -4.76 18.03
CA ASP A 338 -7.10 -5.96 18.59
C ASP A 338 -7.89 -7.23 18.29
N ARG A 339 -9.23 -7.14 18.28
CA ARG A 339 -10.10 -8.30 17.99
C ARG A 339 -10.13 -8.67 16.51
N ARG A 340 -10.07 -7.70 15.61
CA ARG A 340 -10.26 -7.91 14.15
C ARG A 340 -8.96 -7.77 13.34
N GLY A 341 -7.82 -7.55 13.98
CA GLY A 341 -6.54 -7.35 13.29
C GLY A 341 -6.44 -6.03 12.54
N MET A 342 -7.08 -4.97 13.04
CA MET A 342 -7.17 -3.64 12.40
C MET A 342 -6.40 -2.56 13.17
N GLN A 343 -5.21 -2.89 13.69
CA GLN A 343 -4.45 -1.98 14.56
C GLN A 343 -4.05 -0.68 13.85
N SER A 344 -3.79 -0.72 12.55
CA SER A 344 -3.43 0.48 11.77
C SER A 344 -4.58 1.49 11.68
N LEU A 345 -5.82 1.02 11.55
CA LEU A 345 -7.03 1.85 11.55
C LEU A 345 -7.37 2.35 12.96
N ALA A 346 -7.22 1.50 13.97
CA ALA A 346 -7.39 1.90 15.37
C ALA A 346 -6.40 3.01 15.79
N TRP A 347 -5.16 2.90 15.30
CA TRP A 347 -4.14 3.93 15.47
C TRP A 347 -4.53 5.24 14.79
N LEU A 348 -5.12 5.19 13.59
CA LEU A 348 -5.61 6.37 12.88
C LEU A 348 -6.66 7.13 13.71
N VAL A 349 -7.60 6.41 14.36
CA VAL A 349 -8.57 7.02 15.30
C VAL A 349 -7.87 7.68 16.48
N SER A 350 -6.90 6.99 17.08
CA SER A 350 -6.15 7.49 18.23
C SER A 350 -5.36 8.78 17.92
N VAL A 351 -4.79 8.90 16.71
CA VAL A 351 -4.04 10.09 16.31
C VAL A 351 -4.94 11.21 15.80
N GLY A 352 -6.03 10.87 15.09
CA GLY A 352 -7.06 11.84 14.73
C GLY A 352 -7.57 12.60 15.95
N GLY A 353 -7.82 11.90 17.06
CA GLY A 353 -8.25 12.50 18.33
C GLY A 353 -7.18 13.31 19.07
N ARG A 354 -5.88 13.12 18.78
CA ARG A 354 -4.80 13.95 19.37
C ARG A 354 -4.58 15.26 18.61
N ARG A 355 -4.95 15.31 17.33
CA ARG A 355 -4.86 16.52 16.49
C ARG A 355 -6.07 17.44 16.65
N THR A 356 -7.16 16.95 17.22
CA THR A 356 -8.33 17.78 17.56
C THR A 356 -8.07 18.58 18.83
N VAL A 357 -8.38 19.88 18.80
CA VAL A 357 -8.31 20.78 19.95
C VAL A 357 -9.11 20.16 21.12
N PRO A 358 -8.57 20.17 22.36
CA PRO A 358 -9.31 19.67 23.51
C PRO A 358 -10.69 20.32 23.57
N VAL A 359 -11.69 19.49 23.88
CA VAL A 359 -13.09 19.93 23.92
C VAL A 359 -13.24 20.96 25.03
N THR A 360 -13.62 22.17 24.67
CA THR A 360 -13.99 23.22 25.63
C THR A 360 -15.21 22.78 26.43
N GLU A 361 -15.27 23.11 27.72
CA GLU A 361 -16.43 22.84 28.56
C GLU A 361 -17.72 23.47 28.02
N GLU A 362 -17.62 24.59 27.28
CA GLU A 362 -18.74 25.24 26.59
C GLU A 362 -19.32 24.32 25.51
N LYS A 363 -18.50 23.85 24.58
CA LYS A 363 -18.91 22.91 23.53
C LYS A 363 -19.46 21.61 24.11
N ARG A 364 -18.86 21.09 25.19
CA ARG A 364 -19.36 19.90 25.88
C ARG A 364 -20.78 20.14 26.42
N ARG A 365 -21.01 21.26 27.12
CA ARG A 365 -22.34 21.65 27.63
C ARG A 365 -23.36 21.82 26.51
N GLU A 366 -22.98 22.44 25.40
CA GLU A 366 -23.85 22.59 24.23
C GLU A 366 -24.28 21.23 23.66
N LEU A 367 -23.34 20.30 23.47
CA LEU A 367 -23.64 18.95 22.99
C LEU A 367 -24.52 18.16 23.97
N LEU A 368 -24.27 18.28 25.28
CA LEU A 368 -25.11 17.65 26.31
C LEU A 368 -26.54 18.22 26.31
N LYS A 369 -26.70 19.53 26.07
CA LYS A 369 -28.02 20.14 25.91
C LYS A 369 -28.75 19.58 24.70
N ILE A 370 -28.07 19.47 23.56
CA ILE A 370 -28.65 18.85 22.36
C ILE A 370 -29.02 17.40 22.63
N LEU A 371 -28.17 16.63 23.31
CA LEU A 371 -28.45 15.24 23.68
C LEU A 371 -29.68 15.14 24.58
N MET A 372 -29.82 16.02 25.57
CA MET A 372 -31.00 16.07 26.44
C MET A 372 -32.27 16.33 25.63
N GLU A 373 -32.24 17.32 24.73
CA GLU A 373 -33.38 17.61 23.86
C GLU A 373 -33.75 16.41 22.98
N VAL A 374 -32.75 15.75 22.39
CA VAL A 374 -32.96 14.52 21.61
C VAL A 374 -33.58 13.41 22.45
N TYR A 375 -33.09 13.19 23.68
CA TYR A 375 -33.71 12.20 24.56
C TYR A 375 -35.15 12.57 24.97
N THR A 376 -35.46 13.86 25.17
CA THR A 376 -36.84 14.28 25.49
C THR A 376 -37.82 14.06 24.33
N LEU A 377 -37.35 14.13 23.09
CA LEU A 377 -38.17 13.83 21.91
C LEU A 377 -38.50 12.33 21.76
N GLY A 378 -37.70 11.45 22.38
CA GLY A 378 -37.92 10.00 22.36
C GLY A 378 -39.00 9.49 23.33
N GLY A 379 -39.51 10.35 24.22
CA GLY A 379 -40.58 10.00 25.15
C GLY A 379 -40.19 8.86 26.11
N GLU A 380 -41.09 7.88 26.27
CA GLU A 380 -40.91 6.76 27.21
C GLU A 380 -39.72 5.85 26.86
N ALA A 381 -39.40 5.69 25.57
CA ALA A 381 -38.32 4.82 25.11
C ALA A 381 -36.93 5.26 25.60
N THR A 382 -36.77 6.55 25.89
CA THR A 382 -35.52 7.18 26.34
C THR A 382 -35.62 7.71 27.78
N ALA A 383 -36.67 7.35 28.52
CA ALA A 383 -36.94 7.85 29.88
C ALA A 383 -35.89 7.40 30.91
N ILE A 384 -35.35 6.19 30.74
CA ILE A 384 -34.31 5.66 31.63
C ILE A 384 -32.98 6.39 31.38
N GLN A 385 -32.62 6.59 30.10
CA GLN A 385 -31.40 7.27 29.70
C GLN A 385 -31.45 8.76 30.06
N THR A 386 -32.60 9.44 29.90
CA THR A 386 -32.79 10.83 30.38
C THR A 386 -32.55 10.93 31.88
N ALA A 387 -33.14 10.05 32.68
CA ALA A 387 -32.96 10.05 34.13
C ALA A 387 -31.50 9.79 34.53
N GLN A 388 -30.81 8.84 33.88
CA GLN A 388 -29.39 8.55 34.10
C GLN A 388 -28.48 9.71 33.70
N LEU A 389 -28.76 10.36 32.57
CA LEU A 389 -28.00 11.51 32.10
C LEU A 389 -28.18 12.71 33.03
N LEU A 390 -29.41 13.00 33.46
CA LEU A 390 -29.70 14.05 34.43
C LEU A 390 -28.96 13.80 35.75
N ASN A 391 -28.94 12.56 36.24
CA ASN A 391 -28.27 12.24 37.50
C ASN A 391 -26.74 12.32 37.38
N SER A 392 -26.16 11.87 36.26
CA SER A 392 -24.70 11.85 36.07
C SER A 392 -24.10 13.19 35.63
N GLN A 393 -24.87 14.02 34.92
CA GLN A 393 -24.42 15.30 34.37
C GLN A 393 -25.17 16.51 34.98
N ALA A 394 -25.81 16.35 36.15
CA ALA A 394 -26.60 17.40 36.82
C ALA A 394 -25.86 18.76 36.92
N ARG A 395 -24.54 18.74 37.09
CA ARG A 395 -23.70 19.96 37.20
C ARG A 395 -23.53 20.71 35.87
N ASN A 396 -23.79 20.06 34.74
CA ASN A 396 -23.59 20.61 33.40
C ASN A 396 -24.89 21.17 32.80
N PHE A 397 -26.02 20.94 33.46
CA PHE A 397 -27.29 21.57 33.14
C PHE A 397 -27.53 22.68 34.15
N ASP A 398 -27.55 23.93 33.69
CA ASP A 398 -27.98 25.04 34.54
C ASP A 398 -29.39 24.71 35.05
N ALA A 399 -29.59 24.83 36.36
CA ALA A 399 -30.90 24.66 36.97
C ALA A 399 -31.86 25.62 36.28
N VAL A 400 -32.73 25.08 35.42
CA VAL A 400 -33.81 25.86 34.83
C VAL A 400 -34.62 26.37 36.00
N GLN A 401 -34.57 27.68 36.23
CA GLN A 401 -35.54 28.36 37.07
C GLN A 401 -36.90 28.13 36.41
N VAL A 402 -37.63 27.18 36.96
CA VAL A 402 -39.06 27.02 36.70
C VAL A 402 -39.70 28.32 37.17
N ARG A 403 -40.19 29.13 36.23
CA ARG A 403 -41.09 30.25 36.50
C ARG A 403 -42.52 29.80 36.30
#